data_AF-A0A950PWM2-F1
#
_entry.id   AF-A0A950PWM2-F1
#
_cell.length_a   1.000
_cell.length_b   1.000
_cell.length_c   1.000
_cell.angle_alpha   90.00
_cell.angle_beta   90.00
_cell.angle_gamma   90.00
#
_symmetry.space_group_name_H-M   'P 1'
#
loop_
_entity.id
_entity.type
_entity.pdbx_description
1 polymer ?
#
loop_
_entity_poly.entity_id
_entity_poly.type
_entity_poly.pdbx_seq_one_letter_code
_entity_poly.pdbx_strand_id
1 'polypeptide(L)'
;MALQVFAAWALLAAAPLHSAPTNCTQETLTVQNTPLTVVYCVTGPARRDGTTEIFVPFTARYSARGASAQRAGQLHFLADEGVSRVLSTIDLTAVNLVGTLHLTLAYSRGLVHIEGALLTPGAITIK
;
A
#
# COMPACT_ATOMS: atom_id res chain seq x y z
N MET A 1 36.80 -53.15 -18.36
CA MET A 1 36.55 -51.88 -19.06
C MET A 1 35.22 -51.35 -18.52
N ALA A 2 35.28 -50.43 -17.56
CA ALA A 2 34.11 -49.96 -16.82
C ALA A 2 33.57 -48.68 -17.46
N LEU A 3 32.28 -48.62 -17.78
CA LEU A 3 31.60 -47.37 -18.13
C LEU A 3 30.54 -47.06 -17.06
N GLN A 4 30.78 -45.97 -16.33
CA GLN A 4 29.90 -45.42 -15.31
C GLN A 4 28.73 -44.67 -15.96
N VAL A 5 27.50 -44.94 -15.52
CA VAL A 5 26.30 -44.19 -15.89
C VAL A 5 25.95 -43.26 -14.74
N PHE A 6 26.21 -41.97 -14.90
CA PHE A 6 25.71 -40.91 -14.02
C PHE A 6 24.46 -40.29 -14.67
N ALA A 7 23.28 -40.76 -14.27
CA ALA A 7 22.01 -40.12 -14.64
C ALA A 7 21.75 -38.95 -13.68
N ALA A 8 21.92 -37.73 -14.21
CA ALA A 8 21.72 -36.48 -13.49
C ALA A 8 20.24 -36.28 -13.13
N TRP A 9 19.98 -36.09 -11.84
CA TRP A 9 18.70 -35.65 -11.31
C TRP A 9 18.52 -34.15 -11.59
N ALA A 10 17.63 -33.79 -12.52
CA ALA A 10 17.21 -32.42 -12.75
C ALA A 10 16.07 -32.06 -11.78
N LEU A 11 16.41 -31.44 -10.65
CA LEU A 11 15.44 -30.80 -9.75
C LEU A 11 14.93 -29.51 -10.41
N LEU A 12 13.76 -29.58 -11.03
CA LEU A 12 12.99 -28.42 -11.48
C LEU A 12 12.41 -27.70 -10.25
N ALA A 13 13.15 -26.72 -9.71
CA ALA A 13 12.61 -25.80 -8.71
C ALA A 13 11.69 -24.78 -9.41
N ALA A 14 10.39 -25.04 -9.42
CA ALA A 14 9.39 -24.07 -9.82
C ALA A 14 9.30 -22.96 -8.76
N ALA A 15 9.98 -21.84 -8.98
CA ALA A 15 9.78 -20.63 -8.19
C ALA A 15 8.45 -19.98 -8.61
N PRO A 16 7.51 -19.70 -7.68
CA PRO A 16 6.29 -19.00 -8.02
C PRO A 16 6.63 -17.54 -8.33
N LEU A 17 6.44 -17.13 -9.58
CA LEU A 17 6.39 -15.74 -10.01
C LEU A 17 5.15 -15.08 -9.41
N HIS A 18 5.25 -14.59 -8.17
CA HIS A 18 4.31 -13.61 -7.65
C HIS A 18 4.63 -12.28 -8.35
N SER A 19 3.86 -11.94 -9.38
CA SER A 19 3.85 -10.60 -9.95
C SER A 19 3.38 -9.63 -8.87
N ALA A 20 4.32 -8.97 -8.20
CA ALA A 20 4.00 -7.87 -7.31
C ALA A 20 3.22 -6.80 -8.11
N PRO A 21 2.16 -6.19 -7.54
CA PRO A 21 1.47 -5.10 -8.22
C PRO A 21 2.47 -4.01 -8.56
N THR A 22 2.57 -3.66 -9.85
CA THR A 22 3.65 -2.82 -10.38
C THR A 22 3.56 -1.36 -9.92
N ASN A 23 2.41 -0.95 -9.35
CA ASN A 23 2.10 0.43 -8.97
C ASN A 23 1.87 0.53 -7.46
N CYS A 24 2.88 0.17 -6.67
CA CYS A 24 2.85 0.30 -5.22
C CYS A 24 3.78 1.40 -4.72
N THR A 25 3.32 2.15 -3.72
CA THR A 25 4.16 2.98 -2.86
C THR A 25 4.26 2.31 -1.50
N GLN A 26 5.43 2.46 -0.87
CA GLN A 26 5.66 2.00 0.49
C GLN A 26 6.26 3.16 1.28
N GLU A 27 5.76 3.35 2.49
CA GLU A 27 6.25 4.36 3.40
C GLU A 27 6.24 3.84 4.84
N THR A 28 7.19 4.29 5.65
CA THR A 28 7.25 3.97 7.07
C THR A 28 7.01 5.23 7.88
N LEU A 29 5.94 5.22 8.67
CA LEU A 29 5.58 6.29 9.60
C LEU A 29 5.96 5.86 11.02
N THR A 30 6.24 6.81 11.91
CA THR A 30 6.55 6.50 13.32
C THR A 30 5.36 6.86 14.20
N VAL A 31 4.61 5.86 14.67
CA VAL A 31 3.44 6.03 15.54
C VAL A 31 3.80 5.63 16.96
N GLN A 32 3.80 6.57 17.91
CA GLN A 32 4.14 6.30 19.32
C GLN A 32 5.44 5.47 19.46
N ASN A 33 6.51 5.97 18.83
CA ASN A 33 7.83 5.32 18.76
C ASN A 33 7.83 3.93 18.11
N THR A 34 6.79 3.58 17.36
CA THR A 34 6.69 2.30 16.66
C THR A 34 6.65 2.51 15.15
N PRO A 35 7.52 1.85 14.38
CA PRO A 35 7.45 1.93 12.92
C PRO A 35 6.19 1.22 12.42
N LEU A 36 5.36 1.97 11.70
CA LEU A 36 4.20 1.50 10.94
C LEU A 36 4.57 1.57 9.47
N THR A 37 4.68 0.41 8.82
CA THR A 37 4.88 0.34 7.36
C THR A 37 3.53 0.30 6.67
N VAL A 38 3.30 1.28 5.80
CA VAL A 38 2.09 1.45 4.99
C VAL A 38 2.46 1.22 3.53
N VAL A 39 1.71 0.35 2.86
CA VAL A 39 1.87 0.08 1.43
C VAL A 39 0.54 0.38 0.76
N TYR A 40 0.54 1.21 -0.27
CA TYR A 40 -0.61 1.45 -1.15
C TYR A 40 -0.31 0.95 -2.54
N CYS A 41 -1.19 0.14 -3.11
CA CYS A 41 -1.06 -0.39 -4.45
C CYS A 41 -2.30 -0.05 -5.26
N VAL A 42 -2.10 0.51 -6.45
CA VAL A 42 -3.16 0.72 -7.43
C VAL A 42 -3.43 -0.60 -8.15
N THR A 43 -4.65 -1.12 -8.04
CA THR A 43 -5.01 -2.49 -8.48
C THR A 43 -5.66 -2.55 -9.86
N GLY A 44 -5.88 -1.40 -10.50
CA GLY A 44 -6.48 -1.31 -11.82
C GLY A 44 -6.34 0.09 -12.41
N PRO A 45 -6.76 0.28 -13.67
CA PRO A 45 -6.70 1.58 -14.30
C PRO A 45 -7.58 2.58 -13.56
N ALA A 46 -7.08 3.80 -13.38
CA ALA A 46 -7.90 4.90 -12.92
C ALA A 46 -9.00 5.20 -13.95
N ARG A 47 -10.22 5.46 -13.47
CA ARG A 47 -11.38 5.76 -14.32
C ARG A 47 -11.86 7.17 -14.02
N ARG A 48 -12.41 7.87 -15.01
CA ARG A 48 -13.11 9.14 -14.74
C ARG A 48 -14.61 8.93 -14.67
N ASP A 49 -15.29 9.64 -13.76
CA ASP A 49 -16.72 9.94 -13.92
C ASP A 49 -16.83 11.30 -14.58
N GLY A 50 -17.56 11.38 -15.70
CA GLY A 50 -17.75 12.65 -16.40
C GLY A 50 -16.44 13.42 -16.64
N THR A 51 -16.42 14.70 -16.26
CA THR A 51 -15.29 15.60 -16.54
C THR A 51 -14.28 15.69 -15.40
N THR A 52 -14.70 15.67 -14.13
CA THR A 52 -13.89 16.16 -13.01
C THR A 52 -13.58 15.18 -11.88
N GLU A 53 -14.01 13.91 -11.90
CA GLU A 53 -13.65 12.94 -10.85
C GLU A 53 -12.80 11.80 -11.43
N ILE A 54 -11.81 11.33 -10.67
CA ILE A 54 -10.92 10.21 -10.97
C ILE A 54 -11.06 9.17 -9.85
N PHE A 55 -11.55 8.00 -10.21
CA PHE A 55 -11.61 6.85 -9.35
C PHE A 55 -10.37 5.97 -9.49
N VAL A 56 -9.72 5.69 -8.37
CA VAL A 56 -8.50 4.87 -8.32
C VAL A 56 -8.76 3.64 -7.45
N PRO A 57 -8.91 2.44 -8.04
CA PRO A 57 -9.02 1.21 -7.27
C PRO A 57 -7.68 0.91 -6.59
N PHE A 58 -7.73 0.57 -5.30
CA PHE A 58 -6.53 0.36 -4.50
C PHE A 58 -6.63 -0.83 -3.55
N THR A 59 -5.47 -1.31 -3.13
CA THR A 59 -5.26 -2.10 -1.92
C THR A 59 -4.25 -1.38 -1.03
N ALA A 60 -4.45 -1.43 0.28
CA ALA A 60 -3.55 -0.89 1.27
C ALA A 60 -3.20 -1.97 2.29
N ARG A 61 -1.95 -2.03 2.71
CA ARG A 61 -1.46 -2.89 3.79
C ARG A 61 -0.78 -2.05 4.85
N TYR A 62 -1.12 -2.30 6.10
CA TYR A 62 -0.57 -1.64 7.27
C TYR A 62 0.09 -2.71 8.12
N SER A 63 1.31 -2.47 8.57
CA SER A 63 2.05 -3.47 9.35
C SER A 63 2.91 -2.84 10.43
N ALA A 64 2.77 -3.35 11.64
CA ALA A 64 3.53 -2.93 12.82
C ALA A 64 3.63 -4.11 13.80
N ARG A 65 4.78 -4.25 14.47
CA ARG A 65 4.99 -5.23 15.56
C ARG A 65 4.53 -6.67 15.24
N GLY A 66 4.76 -7.13 14.00
CA GLY A 66 4.38 -8.48 13.56
C GLY A 66 2.89 -8.67 13.24
N ALA A 67 2.04 -7.65 13.43
CA ALA A 67 0.66 -7.64 12.96
C ALA A 67 0.54 -6.93 11.61
N SER A 68 -0.44 -7.35 10.82
CA SER A 68 -0.77 -6.69 9.56
C SER A 68 -2.27 -6.64 9.31
N ALA A 69 -2.73 -5.50 8.81
CA ALA A 69 -4.09 -5.30 8.33
C ALA A 69 -4.05 -4.95 6.84
N GLN A 70 -5.09 -5.37 6.11
CA GLN A 70 -5.26 -5.04 4.69
C GLN A 70 -6.63 -4.41 4.46
N ARG A 71 -6.69 -3.51 3.48
CA ARG A 71 -7.91 -2.86 3.03
C ARG A 71 -7.89 -2.79 1.51
N ALA A 72 -9.06 -2.93 0.89
CA ALA A 72 -9.24 -2.66 -0.52
C ALA A 72 -10.38 -1.64 -0.69
N GLY A 73 -10.39 -0.93 -1.81
CA GLY A 73 -11.47 -0.01 -2.11
C GLY A 73 -11.19 0.85 -3.33
N GLN A 74 -11.84 2.00 -3.37
CA GLN A 74 -11.72 3.00 -4.41
C GLN A 74 -11.46 4.36 -3.74
N LEU A 75 -10.46 5.08 -4.23
CA LEU A 75 -10.22 6.48 -3.87
C LEU A 75 -10.81 7.39 -4.94
N HIS A 76 -11.26 8.56 -4.51
CA HIS A 76 -12.07 9.49 -5.31
C HIS A 76 -11.35 10.83 -5.36
N PHE A 77 -10.57 11.06 -6.40
CA PHE A 77 -9.81 12.29 -6.60
C PHE A 77 -10.57 13.24 -7.53
N LEU A 78 -10.49 14.54 -7.30
CA LEU A 78 -10.93 15.54 -8.26
C LEU A 78 -9.86 15.76 -9.33
N ALA A 79 -10.20 15.58 -10.60
CA ALA A 79 -9.39 15.96 -11.75
C ALA A 79 -9.22 17.49 -11.80
N ASP A 80 -8.11 17.92 -12.41
CA ASP A 80 -7.84 19.32 -12.79
C ASP A 80 -7.54 20.29 -11.62
N GLU A 81 -7.49 19.81 -10.38
CA GLU A 81 -6.78 20.50 -9.31
C GLU A 81 -5.28 20.20 -9.38
N GLY A 82 -4.43 21.23 -9.19
CA GLY A 82 -2.96 21.08 -9.25
C GLY A 82 -2.40 20.01 -8.31
N VAL A 83 -3.11 19.72 -7.20
CA VAL A 83 -2.90 18.53 -6.36
C VAL A 83 -4.24 18.09 -5.78
N SER A 84 -4.80 16.98 -6.28
CA SER A 84 -6.00 16.39 -5.71
C SER A 84 -5.68 15.51 -4.50
N ARG A 85 -6.40 15.71 -3.39
CA ARG A 85 -6.15 15.03 -2.12
C ARG A 85 -7.39 14.34 -1.59
N VAL A 86 -7.20 13.15 -1.02
CA VAL A 86 -8.26 12.37 -0.37
C VAL A 86 -7.86 12.03 1.05
N LEU A 87 -8.81 12.10 1.96
CA LEU A 87 -8.63 11.64 3.33
C LEU A 87 -8.94 10.14 3.43
N SER A 88 -8.01 9.38 4.00
CA SER A 88 -8.21 7.98 4.35
C SER A 88 -8.00 7.80 5.85
N THR A 89 -8.88 7.05 6.49
CA THR A 89 -8.81 6.81 7.94
C THR A 89 -8.68 5.33 8.22
N ILE A 90 -7.82 4.97 9.17
CA ILE A 90 -7.67 3.60 9.68
C ILE A 90 -7.58 3.59 11.21
N ASP A 91 -8.33 2.68 11.82
CA ASP A 91 -8.17 2.31 13.23
C ASP A 91 -6.91 1.44 13.38
N LEU A 92 -5.99 1.86 14.24
CA LEU A 92 -4.70 1.22 14.42
C LEU A 92 -4.74 -0.03 15.31
N THR A 93 -5.87 -0.31 15.96
CA THR A 93 -6.05 -1.53 16.76
C THR A 93 -5.85 -2.80 15.93
N ALA A 94 -6.18 -2.75 14.63
CA ALA A 94 -5.96 -3.85 13.69
C ALA A 94 -4.47 -4.21 13.47
N VAL A 95 -3.54 -3.35 13.90
CA VAL A 95 -2.09 -3.57 13.82
C VAL A 95 -1.40 -3.45 15.17
N ASN A 96 -2.12 -3.74 16.27
CA ASN A 96 -1.61 -3.71 17.65
C ASN A 96 -1.03 -2.34 18.07
N LEU A 97 -1.60 -1.27 17.54
CA LEU A 97 -1.29 0.12 17.90
C LEU A 97 -2.57 0.80 18.43
N VAL A 98 -2.41 1.94 19.08
CA VAL A 98 -3.53 2.68 19.69
C VAL A 98 -3.84 3.94 18.90
N GLY A 99 -5.12 4.21 18.70
CA GLY A 99 -5.61 5.43 18.07
C GLY A 99 -6.04 5.23 16.62
N THR A 100 -6.30 6.35 15.96
CA THR A 100 -6.78 6.40 14.59
C THR A 100 -5.81 7.24 13.77
N LEU A 101 -5.39 6.70 12.63
CA LEU A 101 -4.51 7.37 11.70
C LEU A 101 -5.34 7.95 10.56
N HIS A 102 -5.26 9.26 10.39
CA HIS A 102 -5.83 10.00 9.28
C HIS A 102 -4.70 10.32 8.29
N LEU A 103 -4.86 9.87 7.05
CA LEU A 103 -3.89 10.02 5.98
C LEU A 103 -4.47 10.97 4.93
N THR A 104 -3.64 11.91 4.48
CA THR A 104 -3.89 12.71 3.29
C THR A 104 -3.16 12.04 2.13
N LEU A 105 -3.92 11.54 1.16
CA LEU A 105 -3.41 10.82 0.01
C LEU A 105 -3.48 11.69 -1.24
N ALA A 106 -2.46 11.64 -2.08
CA ALA A 106 -2.46 12.24 -3.41
C ALA A 106 -2.27 11.16 -4.49
N TYR A 107 -2.88 11.36 -5.66
CA TYR A 107 -2.69 10.48 -6.81
C TYR A 107 -1.89 11.19 -7.89
N SER A 108 -0.72 10.64 -8.23
CA SER A 108 0.13 11.19 -9.28
C SER A 108 0.90 10.08 -9.97
N ARG A 109 1.10 10.20 -11.29
CA ARG A 109 1.91 9.25 -12.10
C ARG A 109 1.52 7.77 -11.91
N GLY A 110 0.23 7.49 -11.70
CA GLY A 110 -0.25 6.12 -11.51
C GLY A 110 -0.06 5.56 -10.10
N LEU A 111 0.42 6.37 -9.15
CA LEU A 111 0.74 5.99 -7.78
C LEU A 111 -0.08 6.80 -6.78
N VAL A 112 -0.34 6.20 -5.62
CA VAL A 112 -0.94 6.89 -4.47
C VAL A 112 0.16 7.21 -3.48
N HIS A 113 0.31 8.48 -3.11
CA HIS A 113 1.33 8.94 -2.16
C HIS A 113 0.67 9.39 -0.87
N ILE A 114 1.33 9.16 0.26
CA ILE A 114 0.94 9.75 1.54
C ILE A 114 1.61 11.13 1.61
N GLU A 115 0.82 12.20 1.57
CA GLU A 115 1.34 13.56 1.70
C GLU A 115 1.33 14.06 3.14
N GLY A 116 0.38 13.58 3.95
CA GLY A 116 0.27 13.95 5.36
C GLY A 116 -0.32 12.84 6.20
N ALA A 117 -0.01 12.86 7.49
CA ALA A 117 -0.48 11.87 8.46
C ALA A 117 -0.74 12.52 9.83
N LEU A 118 -1.92 12.27 10.37
CA LEU A 118 -2.35 12.78 11.67
C LEU A 118 -2.89 11.65 12.55
N LEU A 119 -2.37 11.56 13.78
CA LEU A 119 -2.81 10.59 14.78
C LEU A 119 -3.84 11.22 15.73
N THR A 120 -4.94 10.51 15.95
CA THR A 120 -5.90 10.82 17.01
C THR A 120 -6.00 9.67 18.03
N PRO A 121 -6.31 9.95 19.30
CA PRO A 121 -6.52 11.28 19.91
C PRO A 121 -5.22 12.09 20.04
N GLY A 122 -5.34 13.42 20.19
CA GLY A 122 -4.22 14.34 20.38
C GLY A 122 -3.77 15.13 19.14
N ALA A 123 -4.35 14.86 17.97
CA ALA A 123 -4.08 15.56 16.70
C ALA A 123 -2.58 15.72 16.40
N ILE A 124 -1.81 14.65 16.63
CA ILE A 124 -0.37 14.65 16.48
C ILE A 124 -0.05 14.50 15.00
N THR A 125 0.58 15.52 14.41
CA THR A 125 1.08 15.44 13.03
C THR A 125 2.32 14.55 13.02
N ILE A 126 2.28 13.51 12.20
CA ILE A 126 3.36 12.53 12.04
C ILE A 126 4.08 12.72 10.69
N LYS A 127 3.40 13.38 9.75
CA LYS A 127 3.91 13.82 8.45
C LYS A 127 3.10 15.01 7.96
#